data_AF-A0A0V0WCL0-F1
#
_entry.id   AF-A0A0V0WCL0-F1
#
_cell.length_a   1.000
_cell.length_b   1.000
_cell.length_c   1.000
_cell.angle_alpha   90.00
_cell.angle_beta   90.00
_cell.angle_gamma   90.00
#
_symmetry.space_group_name_H-M   'P 1'
#
loop_
_entity.id
_entity.type
_entity.pdbx_description
1 polymer ?
#
loop_
_entity_poly.entity_id
_entity_poly.type
_entity_poly.pdbx_seq_one_letter_code
_entity_poly.pdbx_strand_id
1 'polypeptide(L)'
;MSVLLTDILPKPSRVVEDRAATDPWFKPHEKALGVASKKPPPYGARQHWRPTSDSDFGDGGAFPEIHIAQFPNGLGRSNKKQGNSNQLALQLDSTGKVRYDAIVRHGHSNDKIIYHKLSDLKGQLIDESDDSFHRPKEEDLKEVTEKTRAALEKITQTKIAAALPVRHAEKVAPSQYIRYTPSQQNAQLNSGAQQRIIRMVEVQQDPMEPPRFKINQKIPRPPPSPPAPVSVKEQQEWKIPPCISNWKNAKGFTVPLDKRLAADGRGLQQVHINENFAKLAEALYIADRKAREAVEMRAQLERKLAQKEKEDKEERMRQMAQKAREERAGMRKEKKRSEIDEDVKERDALRHDKQMERRRERNIARAAPDKQAKLRRDVDRDISEKIALGLPDARIRTNETQFDHRLFNQSKGLDAGGGLDDETYSAYDKPWRAAETTAQSIYRPSKNLDSEIYGTDLDRIISTNRFVPDKGFSGADDASKRSGPVQFERSEEDDPFGLGQLLRSVKEQKKRPADGSDSGSNSKRQK
;
A
#
# COMPACT_ATOMS: atom_id res chain seq x y z
N MET A 1 -66.84 43.98 40.54
CA MET A 1 -65.99 42.90 41.07
C MET A 1 -65.38 42.18 39.88
N SER A 2 -64.12 42.48 39.55
CA SER A 2 -63.43 41.86 38.41
C SER A 2 -62.73 40.58 38.88
N VAL A 3 -63.22 39.43 38.42
CA VAL A 3 -62.62 38.13 38.73
C VAL A 3 -61.35 37.98 37.88
N LEU A 4 -60.23 37.63 38.53
CA LEU A 4 -58.95 37.42 37.85
C LEU A 4 -59.00 36.08 37.11
N LEU A 5 -58.52 36.07 35.86
CA LEU A 5 -58.50 34.87 35.00
C LEU A 5 -57.74 33.68 35.62
N THR A 6 -56.85 33.96 36.56
CA THR A 6 -56.07 32.97 37.32
C THR A 6 -56.92 32.12 38.25
N ASP A 7 -58.09 32.61 38.66
CA ASP A 7 -59.00 31.91 39.57
C ASP A 7 -60.01 31.03 38.82
N ILE A 8 -60.10 31.19 37.49
CA ILE A 8 -61.05 30.48 36.61
C ILE A 8 -60.39 29.27 35.95
N LEU A 9 -59.05 29.24 35.85
CA LEU A 9 -58.33 28.19 35.15
C LEU A 9 -57.63 27.20 36.11
N PRO A 10 -57.64 25.89 35.78
CA PRO A 10 -56.93 24.89 36.57
C PRO A 10 -55.42 25.12 36.56
N LYS A 11 -54.76 24.87 37.70
CA LYS A 11 -53.32 25.07 37.86
C LYS A 11 -52.54 24.23 36.82
N PRO A 12 -51.53 24.79 36.14
CA PRO A 12 -50.78 24.09 35.10
C PRO A 12 -50.05 22.86 35.67
N SER A 13 -50.15 21.72 34.98
CA SER A 13 -49.60 20.42 35.42
C SER A 13 -48.10 20.27 35.20
N ARG A 14 -47.46 21.20 34.49
CA ARG A 14 -46.02 21.24 34.26
C ARG A 14 -45.48 22.63 34.59
N VAL A 15 -44.77 22.71 35.71
CA VAL A 15 -43.88 23.84 35.99
C VAL A 15 -42.64 23.64 35.12
N VAL A 16 -42.44 24.49 34.11
CA VAL A 16 -41.15 24.59 33.44
C VAL A 16 -40.22 25.26 34.45
N GLU A 17 -39.43 24.46 35.16
CA GLU A 17 -38.33 25.00 35.95
C GLU A 17 -37.31 25.60 34.97
N ASP A 18 -37.34 26.93 34.85
CA ASP A 18 -36.32 27.68 34.15
C ASP A 18 -34.99 27.40 34.86
N ARG A 19 -34.11 26.59 34.24
CA ARG A 19 -32.78 26.24 34.80
C ARG A 19 -31.92 27.48 35.11
N ALA A 20 -32.26 28.64 34.56
CA ALA A 20 -31.63 29.92 34.91
C ALA A 20 -31.93 30.38 36.34
N ALA A 21 -33.03 29.92 36.96
CA ALA A 21 -33.42 30.32 38.32
C ALA A 21 -32.65 29.59 39.43
N THR A 22 -32.03 28.44 39.12
CA THR A 22 -31.33 27.59 40.10
C THR A 22 -29.81 27.70 40.07
N ASP A 23 -29.23 28.41 39.09
CA ASP A 23 -27.78 28.62 39.00
C ASP A 23 -27.30 29.68 40.03
N PRO A 24 -26.37 29.35 40.95
CA PRO A 24 -25.88 30.29 41.96
C PRO A 24 -25.20 31.55 41.39
N TRP A 25 -24.78 31.49 40.13
CA TRP A 25 -24.08 32.58 39.43
C TRP A 25 -25.03 33.56 38.73
N PHE A 26 -26.24 33.10 38.37
CA PHE A 26 -27.29 33.89 37.70
C PHE A 26 -28.46 34.20 38.62
N LYS A 27 -28.21 34.37 39.92
CA LYS A 27 -29.22 34.97 40.80
C LYS A 27 -29.52 36.38 40.29
N PRO A 28 -30.74 36.70 39.83
CA PRO A 28 -31.13 38.10 39.72
C PRO A 28 -30.95 38.70 41.11
N HIS A 29 -30.16 39.76 41.21
CA HIS A 29 -30.02 40.52 42.44
C HIS A 29 -31.32 41.33 42.66
N GLU A 30 -32.48 40.68 42.65
CA GLU A 30 -33.72 41.21 43.18
C GLU A 30 -33.63 41.14 44.71
N LYS A 31 -32.71 41.93 45.25
CA LYS A 31 -32.96 42.52 46.55
C LYS A 31 -34.11 43.49 46.32
N ALA A 32 -35.33 43.03 46.57
CA ALA A 32 -36.40 43.89 47.04
C ALA A 32 -36.00 44.43 48.42
N LEU A 33 -34.93 45.22 48.46
CA LEU A 33 -34.75 46.23 49.48
C LEU A 33 -35.84 47.25 49.14
N GLY A 34 -36.90 47.26 49.93
CA GLY A 34 -37.80 48.41 49.98
C GLY A 34 -36.97 49.61 50.41
N VAL A 35 -36.32 50.27 49.45
CA VAL A 35 -35.69 51.57 49.66
C VAL A 35 -36.86 52.48 49.96
N ALA A 36 -36.94 52.97 51.20
CA ALA A 36 -37.87 54.02 51.56
C ALA A 36 -37.60 55.22 50.64
N SER A 37 -38.37 55.36 49.56
CA SER A 37 -38.22 56.47 48.63
C SER A 37 -38.69 57.72 49.36
N LYS A 38 -37.74 58.60 49.69
CA LYS A 38 -38.08 59.94 50.15
C LYS A 38 -38.78 60.63 48.98
N LYS A 39 -40.09 60.83 49.09
CA LYS A 39 -40.82 61.61 48.10
C LYS A 39 -40.42 63.07 48.27
N PRO A 40 -39.94 63.73 47.21
CA PRO A 40 -39.61 65.14 47.28
C PRO A 40 -40.88 65.97 47.53
N PRO A 41 -40.78 67.16 48.16
CA PRO A 41 -41.92 68.05 48.31
C PRO A 41 -42.53 68.40 46.95
N PRO A 42 -43.85 68.63 46.83
CA PRO A 42 -44.48 68.99 45.57
C PRO A 42 -43.97 70.34 45.03
N TYR A 43 -44.19 70.60 43.74
CA TYR A 43 -43.85 71.87 43.10
C TYR A 43 -44.45 73.07 43.87
N GLY A 44 -43.67 74.14 44.06
CA GLY A 44 -44.06 75.31 44.86
C GLY A 44 -43.79 75.20 46.37
N ALA A 45 -43.58 73.99 46.91
CA ALA A 45 -43.26 73.77 48.33
C ALA A 45 -41.76 73.54 48.61
N ARG A 46 -40.88 73.97 47.69
CA ARG A 46 -39.43 73.65 47.70
C ARG A 46 -38.50 74.80 48.09
N GLN A 47 -39.05 75.94 48.48
CA GLN A 47 -38.32 77.21 48.72
C GLN A 47 -37.16 77.12 49.74
N HIS A 48 -37.11 76.09 50.60
CA HIS A 48 -36.01 75.87 51.55
C HIS A 48 -35.49 74.42 51.57
N TRP A 49 -35.84 73.64 50.54
CA TRP A 49 -35.45 72.24 50.44
C TRP A 49 -34.31 72.09 49.42
N ARG A 50 -33.28 71.32 49.78
CA ARG A 50 -32.07 71.15 48.97
C ARG A 50 -31.75 69.65 48.84
N PRO A 51 -31.84 69.07 47.64
CA PRO A 51 -31.45 67.67 47.44
C PRO A 51 -29.92 67.55 47.48
N THR A 52 -29.43 66.59 48.27
CA THR A 52 -27.98 66.35 48.45
C THR A 52 -27.58 64.94 48.05
N SER A 53 -28.48 63.98 48.27
CA SER A 53 -28.33 62.57 47.93
C SER A 53 -29.21 62.20 46.74
N ASP A 54 -28.87 61.10 46.08
CA ASP A 54 -29.65 60.59 44.95
C ASP A 54 -31.08 60.21 45.37
N SER A 55 -31.24 59.73 46.61
CA SER A 55 -32.54 59.39 47.19
C SER A 55 -33.47 60.60 47.40
N ASP A 56 -32.95 61.83 47.43
CA ASP A 56 -33.79 63.03 47.60
C ASP A 56 -34.57 63.37 46.33
N PHE A 57 -34.18 62.80 45.17
CA PHE A 57 -34.88 62.99 43.90
C PHE A 57 -36.05 62.01 43.69
N GLY A 58 -36.24 61.03 44.59
CA GLY A 58 -37.30 60.02 44.45
C GLY A 58 -37.06 59.11 43.25
N ASP A 59 -37.85 59.29 42.18
CA ASP A 59 -37.72 58.56 40.90
C ASP A 59 -36.77 59.26 39.91
N GLY A 60 -36.02 60.26 40.40
CA GLY A 60 -35.08 61.07 39.63
C GLY A 60 -35.66 62.43 39.20
N GLY A 61 -34.94 63.11 38.31
CA GLY A 61 -35.27 64.45 37.84
C GLY A 61 -34.66 65.57 38.70
N ALA A 62 -34.10 66.58 38.03
CA ALA A 62 -33.55 67.77 38.69
C ALA A 62 -34.62 68.88 38.73
N PHE A 63 -34.66 69.64 39.81
CA PHE A 63 -35.65 70.70 40.04
C PHE A 63 -35.08 72.05 39.61
N PRO A 64 -35.55 72.66 38.51
CA PRO A 64 -34.98 73.89 37.98
C PRO A 64 -35.20 75.11 38.88
N GLU A 65 -36.19 75.06 39.77
CA GLU A 65 -36.49 76.09 40.78
C GLU A 65 -35.48 76.13 41.93
N ILE A 66 -34.64 75.10 42.07
CA ILE A 66 -33.56 75.04 43.06
C ILE A 66 -32.26 75.35 42.34
N HIS A 67 -31.72 76.56 42.55
CA HIS A 67 -30.52 77.07 41.88
C HIS A 67 -29.22 76.47 42.43
N ILE A 68 -29.11 75.14 42.40
CA ILE A 68 -27.95 74.34 42.78
C ILE A 68 -27.75 73.30 41.68
N ALA A 69 -26.49 73.00 41.33
CA ALA A 69 -26.16 71.90 40.43
C ALA A 69 -26.62 70.56 41.02
N GLN A 70 -27.64 69.99 40.40
CA GLN A 70 -28.27 68.73 40.79
C GLN A 70 -27.86 67.65 39.80
N PHE A 71 -27.53 66.46 40.30
CA PHE A 71 -27.06 65.36 39.48
C PHE A 71 -27.78 64.04 39.84
N PRO A 72 -29.09 63.92 39.52
CA PRO A 72 -29.81 62.65 39.70
C PRO A 72 -29.10 61.52 38.94
N ASN A 73 -29.00 60.35 39.55
CA ASN A 73 -28.26 59.18 39.08
C ASN A 73 -26.82 59.48 38.65
N GLY A 74 -26.22 60.57 39.16
CA GLY A 74 -24.87 61.02 38.77
C GLY A 74 -24.74 61.58 37.36
N LEU A 75 -25.85 61.78 36.61
CA LEU A 75 -25.81 62.37 35.27
C LEU A 75 -25.27 63.80 35.33
N GLY A 76 -24.41 64.18 34.38
CA GLY A 76 -23.86 65.53 34.27
C GLY A 76 -22.70 65.84 35.24
N ARG A 77 -22.32 64.92 36.13
CA ARG A 77 -21.10 65.07 36.94
C ARG A 77 -19.86 64.89 36.06
N SER A 78 -19.00 65.91 36.02
CA SER A 78 -17.66 65.78 35.43
C SER A 78 -16.75 64.98 36.36
N ASN A 79 -16.90 63.66 36.35
CA ASN A 79 -16.02 62.77 37.11
C ASN A 79 -14.61 62.78 36.49
N LYS A 80 -13.71 63.62 37.01
CA LYS A 80 -12.27 63.62 36.64
C LYS A 80 -11.59 62.24 36.80
N LYS A 81 -12.16 61.33 37.61
CA LYS A 81 -11.68 59.94 37.78
C LYS A 81 -12.06 58.99 36.65
N GLN A 82 -13.07 59.32 35.84
CA GLN A 82 -13.38 58.66 34.57
C GLN A 82 -12.97 59.58 33.42
N GLY A 83 -11.67 59.88 33.35
CA GLY A 83 -11.06 60.43 32.14
C GLY A 83 -11.27 59.49 30.94
N ASN A 84 -10.87 59.95 29.75
CA ASN A 84 -11.01 59.31 28.45
C ASN A 84 -10.95 57.77 28.54
N SER A 85 -12.11 57.13 28.72
CA SER A 85 -12.18 55.71 29.00
C SER A 85 -12.33 54.97 27.68
N ASN A 86 -11.59 53.88 27.50
CA ASN A 86 -11.67 53.03 26.31
C ASN A 86 -12.95 52.16 26.28
N GLN A 87 -13.99 52.57 27.02
CA GLN A 87 -15.23 51.82 27.15
C GLN A 87 -16.29 52.42 26.23
N LEU A 88 -16.89 51.58 25.39
CA LEU A 88 -18.05 51.96 24.59
C LEU A 88 -19.23 52.24 25.52
N ALA A 89 -19.96 53.32 25.27
CA ALA A 89 -21.15 53.67 26.04
C ALA A 89 -22.18 52.53 26.00
N LEU A 90 -22.76 52.20 27.15
CA LEU A 90 -23.83 51.21 27.24
C LEU A 90 -25.07 51.76 26.52
N GLN A 91 -25.44 51.13 25.41
CA GLN A 91 -26.63 51.51 24.65
C GLN A 91 -27.82 50.64 25.06
N LEU A 92 -29.03 51.19 24.98
CA LEU A 92 -30.29 50.47 25.16
C LEU A 92 -31.03 50.44 23.82
N ASP A 93 -31.81 49.39 23.57
CA ASP A 93 -32.74 49.35 22.46
C ASP A 93 -34.05 50.07 22.79
N SER A 94 -34.94 50.20 21.80
CA SER A 94 -36.26 50.80 21.99
C SER A 94 -37.14 50.09 23.01
N THR A 95 -36.81 48.84 23.36
CA THR A 95 -37.51 48.05 24.38
C THR A 95 -36.87 48.14 25.76
N GLY A 96 -35.79 48.93 25.90
CA GLY A 96 -35.04 49.10 27.15
C GLY A 96 -34.07 47.96 27.46
N LYS A 97 -33.81 47.03 26.52
CA LYS A 97 -32.80 45.99 26.69
C LYS A 97 -31.41 46.52 26.34
N VAL A 98 -30.41 46.05 27.05
CA VAL A 98 -29.01 46.40 26.79
C VAL A 98 -28.55 45.87 25.42
N ARG A 99 -28.01 46.78 24.60
CA ARG A 99 -27.48 46.52 23.26
C ARG A 99 -26.06 45.97 23.33
N TYR A 100 -25.96 44.66 23.58
CA TYR A 100 -24.69 43.94 23.50
C TYR A 100 -24.18 43.76 22.04
N ASP A 101 -25.02 44.01 21.02
CA ASP A 101 -24.58 44.10 19.61
C ASP A 101 -23.55 45.18 19.39
N ALA A 102 -23.56 46.26 20.16
CA ALA A 102 -22.64 47.37 19.95
C ALA A 102 -21.17 46.92 19.97
N ILE A 103 -20.87 45.83 20.68
CA ILE A 103 -19.55 45.17 20.70
C ILE A 103 -19.27 44.46 19.36
N VAL A 104 -20.22 43.70 18.84
CA VAL A 104 -20.08 42.94 17.59
C VAL A 104 -20.09 43.87 16.36
N ARG A 105 -20.89 44.94 16.43
CA ARG A 105 -20.98 45.99 15.41
C ARG A 105 -19.79 46.93 15.40
N HIS A 106 -18.85 46.80 16.34
CA HIS A 106 -17.65 47.63 16.35
C HIS A 106 -16.88 47.47 15.02
N GLY A 107 -16.55 48.60 14.39
CA GLY A 107 -15.89 48.64 13.07
C GLY A 107 -16.80 48.40 11.86
N HIS A 108 -18.10 48.14 12.07
CA HIS A 108 -19.09 47.98 11.00
C HIS A 108 -19.96 49.22 10.87
N SER A 109 -20.54 49.42 9.68
CA SER A 109 -21.58 50.45 9.50
C SER A 109 -22.85 50.08 10.28
N ASN A 110 -23.62 51.08 10.67
CA ASN A 110 -24.89 50.89 11.39
C ASN A 110 -25.90 50.08 10.55
N ASP A 111 -25.86 50.24 9.23
CA ASP A 111 -26.77 49.60 8.28
C ASP A 111 -26.43 48.13 8.00
N LYS A 112 -25.22 47.67 8.37
CA LYS A 112 -24.84 46.27 8.19
C LYS A 112 -25.65 45.42 9.15
N ILE A 113 -26.40 44.46 8.61
CA ILE A 113 -27.18 43.52 9.42
C ILE A 113 -26.20 42.48 9.99
N ILE A 114 -26.20 42.33 11.32
CA ILE A 114 -25.41 41.35 12.05
C ILE A 114 -26.34 40.57 12.97
N TYR A 115 -26.45 39.27 12.72
CA TYR A 115 -27.17 38.34 13.56
C TYR A 115 -26.31 37.95 14.76
N HIS A 116 -26.85 38.13 15.95
CA HIS A 116 -26.12 37.94 17.21
C HIS A 116 -27.04 37.54 18.37
N LYS A 117 -28.36 37.75 18.22
CA LYS A 117 -29.34 37.38 19.26
C LYS A 117 -29.70 35.91 19.09
N LEU A 118 -30.06 35.27 20.20
CA LEU A 118 -30.62 33.91 20.17
C LEU A 118 -31.93 33.83 19.36
N SER A 119 -32.69 34.94 19.28
CA SER A 119 -33.88 35.03 18.43
C SER A 119 -33.57 34.80 16.95
N ASP A 120 -32.38 35.21 16.49
CA ASP A 120 -31.98 35.15 15.08
C ASP A 120 -31.64 33.70 14.66
N LEU A 121 -31.31 32.83 15.63
CA LEU A 121 -31.03 31.41 15.42
C LEU A 121 -32.28 30.55 15.37
N LYS A 122 -33.42 31.06 15.86
CA LYS A 122 -34.67 30.29 15.88
C LYS A 122 -35.25 30.26 14.47
N GLY A 123 -35.57 29.06 13.97
CA GLY A 123 -36.28 28.90 12.70
C GLY A 123 -37.63 29.63 12.75
N GLN A 124 -37.92 30.41 11.72
CA GLN A 124 -39.22 31.02 11.53
C GLN A 124 -40.08 30.09 10.65
N LEU A 125 -41.33 29.87 11.06
CA LEU A 125 -42.30 29.18 10.22
C LEU A 125 -42.72 30.17 9.12
N ILE A 126 -42.42 29.84 7.88
CA ILE A 126 -42.78 30.65 6.71
C ILE A 126 -44.06 30.04 6.14
N ASP A 127 -45.11 30.84 6.05
CA ASP A 127 -46.34 30.47 5.34
C ASP A 127 -46.16 30.80 3.85
N GLU A 128 -46.61 29.92 2.95
CA GLU A 128 -46.43 30.09 1.50
C GLU A 128 -47.22 31.29 0.94
N SER A 129 -48.20 31.78 1.70
CA SER A 129 -49.03 32.93 1.34
C SER A 129 -48.46 34.28 1.80
N ASP A 130 -47.30 34.32 2.46
CA ASP A 130 -46.71 35.56 2.95
C ASP A 130 -45.99 36.35 1.83
N ASP A 131 -46.47 37.56 1.56
CA ASP A 131 -45.88 38.50 0.60
C ASP A 131 -44.41 38.85 0.93
N SER A 132 -43.97 38.68 2.19
CA SER A 132 -42.59 38.97 2.62
C SER A 132 -41.53 38.01 2.04
N PHE A 133 -41.95 36.79 1.68
CA PHE A 133 -41.06 35.75 1.15
C PHE A 133 -41.03 35.72 -0.39
N HIS A 134 -41.83 36.56 -1.04
CA HIS A 134 -41.84 36.68 -2.49
C HIS A 134 -40.60 37.42 -3.00
N ARG A 135 -40.17 37.08 -4.22
CA ARG A 135 -39.13 37.85 -4.90
C ARG A 135 -39.62 39.29 -5.10
N PRO A 136 -38.71 40.28 -5.03
CA PRO A 136 -39.06 41.65 -5.40
C PRO A 136 -39.72 41.72 -6.78
N LYS A 137 -40.53 42.76 -7.01
CA LYS A 137 -41.28 42.93 -8.26
C LYS A 137 -40.32 43.00 -9.45
N GLU A 138 -40.81 42.57 -10.62
CA GLU A 138 -39.98 42.53 -11.84
C GLU A 138 -39.41 43.90 -12.24
N GLU A 139 -40.12 44.99 -11.93
CA GLU A 139 -39.65 46.36 -12.19
C GLU A 139 -38.45 46.71 -11.32
N ASP A 140 -38.51 46.46 -10.01
CA ASP A 140 -37.40 46.68 -9.07
C ASP A 140 -36.18 45.83 -9.45
N LEU A 141 -36.41 44.60 -9.91
CA LEU A 141 -35.36 43.71 -10.40
C LEU A 141 -34.66 44.28 -11.62
N LYS A 142 -35.42 44.83 -12.60
CA LYS A 142 -34.84 45.49 -13.78
C LYS A 142 -34.02 46.71 -13.37
N GLU A 143 -34.54 47.55 -12.49
CA GLU A 143 -33.83 48.73 -12.00
C GLU A 143 -32.52 48.36 -11.27
N VAL A 144 -32.56 47.38 -10.36
CA VAL A 144 -31.37 46.90 -9.65
C VAL A 144 -30.37 46.29 -10.64
N THR A 145 -30.84 45.54 -11.62
CA THR A 145 -30.00 44.92 -12.66
C THR A 145 -29.31 45.97 -13.52
N GLU A 146 -30.01 47.03 -13.93
CA GLU A 146 -29.44 48.13 -14.70
C GLU A 146 -28.40 48.90 -13.88
N LYS A 147 -28.71 49.21 -12.61
CA LYS A 147 -27.76 49.87 -11.69
C LYS A 147 -26.50 49.03 -11.47
N THR A 148 -26.65 47.73 -11.20
CA THR A 148 -25.50 46.82 -11.01
C THR A 148 -24.72 46.63 -12.29
N ARG A 149 -25.38 46.47 -13.43
CA ARG A 149 -24.74 46.39 -14.75
C ARG A 149 -23.89 47.63 -15.03
N ALA A 150 -24.45 48.83 -14.87
CA ALA A 150 -23.72 50.08 -15.10
C ALA A 150 -22.51 50.23 -14.15
N ALA A 151 -22.66 49.83 -12.88
CA ALA A 151 -21.56 49.85 -11.92
C ALA A 151 -20.45 48.85 -12.27
N LEU A 152 -20.82 47.64 -12.69
CA LEU A 152 -19.86 46.61 -13.12
C LEU A 152 -19.17 47.01 -14.43
N GLU A 153 -19.90 47.56 -15.40
CA GLU A 153 -19.33 48.09 -16.64
C GLU A 153 -18.29 49.18 -16.36
N LYS A 154 -18.55 50.08 -15.39
CA LYS A 154 -17.56 51.08 -14.96
C LYS A 154 -16.30 50.43 -14.39
N ILE A 155 -16.44 49.39 -13.56
CA ILE A 155 -15.29 48.67 -12.99
C ILE A 155 -14.53 47.92 -14.10
N THR A 156 -15.22 47.21 -14.99
CA THR A 156 -14.57 46.44 -16.06
C THR A 156 -13.88 47.36 -17.06
N GLN A 157 -14.44 48.51 -17.41
CA GLN A 157 -13.79 49.51 -18.26
C GLN A 157 -12.44 49.95 -17.67
N THR A 158 -12.35 50.20 -16.36
CA THR A 158 -11.07 50.55 -15.72
C THR A 158 -10.03 49.42 -15.80
N LYS A 159 -10.48 48.15 -15.74
CA LYS A 159 -9.61 46.97 -15.88
C LYS A 159 -9.17 46.75 -17.32
N ILE A 160 -10.08 46.91 -18.28
CA ILE A 160 -9.78 46.82 -19.72
C ILE A 160 -8.78 47.91 -20.11
N ALA A 161 -9.00 49.15 -19.67
CA ALA A 161 -8.07 50.25 -19.92
C ALA A 161 -6.67 50.02 -19.34
N ALA A 162 -6.52 49.25 -18.26
CA ALA A 162 -5.23 48.86 -17.71
C ALA A 162 -4.56 47.70 -18.48
N ALA A 163 -5.35 46.86 -19.16
CA ALA A 163 -4.85 45.71 -19.91
C ALA A 163 -4.49 46.03 -21.37
N LEU A 164 -5.01 47.13 -21.93
CA LEU A 164 -4.67 47.56 -23.29
C LEU A 164 -3.17 47.93 -23.39
N PRO A 165 -2.39 47.31 -24.31
CA PRO A 165 -0.94 47.52 -24.40
C PRO A 165 -0.51 48.95 -24.73
N VAL A 166 -1.34 49.68 -25.48
CA VAL A 166 -1.10 51.07 -25.86
C VAL A 166 -2.33 51.87 -25.46
N ARG A 167 -2.15 52.84 -24.56
CA ARG A 167 -3.19 53.80 -24.22
C ARG A 167 -3.15 54.95 -25.21
N HIS A 168 -4.31 55.34 -25.73
CA HIS A 168 -4.42 56.62 -26.41
C HIS A 168 -4.16 57.75 -25.39
N ALA A 169 -3.52 58.84 -25.81
CA ALA A 169 -3.36 60.00 -24.94
C ALA A 169 -4.75 60.48 -24.47
N GLU A 170 -4.97 60.51 -23.17
CA GLU A 170 -6.24 60.94 -22.60
C GLU A 170 -6.40 62.45 -22.78
N LYS A 171 -7.59 62.88 -23.23
CA LYS A 171 -7.92 64.30 -23.31
C LYS A 171 -8.26 64.78 -21.91
N VAL A 172 -7.58 65.85 -21.47
CA VAL A 172 -7.79 66.45 -20.15
C VAL A 172 -9.25 66.88 -20.00
N ALA A 173 -9.89 66.47 -18.89
CA ALA A 173 -11.25 66.88 -18.58
C ALA A 173 -11.37 68.41 -18.40
N PRO A 174 -12.54 69.01 -18.66
CA PRO A 174 -12.75 70.44 -18.44
C PRO A 174 -12.61 70.80 -16.96
N SER A 175 -12.10 72.01 -16.67
CA SER A 175 -11.87 72.45 -15.28
C SER A 175 -13.17 72.53 -14.48
N GLN A 176 -13.17 71.96 -13.28
CA GLN A 176 -14.32 71.93 -12.36
C GLN A 176 -14.16 72.96 -11.24
N TYR A 177 -15.25 73.62 -10.83
CA TYR A 177 -15.24 74.55 -9.70
C TYR A 177 -15.97 73.93 -8.50
N ILE A 178 -15.26 73.78 -7.38
CA ILE A 178 -15.79 73.23 -6.13
C ILE A 178 -15.90 74.35 -5.11
N ARG A 179 -17.09 74.52 -4.53
CA ARG A 179 -17.30 75.41 -3.39
C ARG A 179 -16.95 74.65 -2.11
N TYR A 180 -15.92 75.09 -1.40
CA TYR A 180 -15.44 74.47 -0.18
C TYR A 180 -15.71 75.38 1.03
N THR A 181 -16.39 74.82 2.04
CA THR A 181 -16.54 75.45 3.35
C THR A 181 -15.53 74.81 4.30
N PRO A 182 -14.48 75.53 4.73
CA PRO A 182 -13.53 75.00 5.70
C PRO A 182 -14.21 74.69 7.03
N SER A 183 -13.85 73.57 7.66
CA SER A 183 -14.33 73.21 9.00
C SER A 183 -13.77 74.12 10.09
N GLN A 184 -12.55 74.62 9.89
CA GLN A 184 -11.93 75.62 10.76
C GLN A 184 -12.30 77.02 10.24
N GLN A 185 -13.30 77.62 10.86
CA GLN A 185 -13.71 79.00 10.57
C GLN A 185 -13.06 79.92 11.62
N ASN A 186 -12.08 80.70 11.17
CA ASN A 186 -11.49 81.79 11.95
C ASN A 186 -11.44 83.01 11.02
N ALA A 187 -11.80 84.20 11.53
CA ALA A 187 -11.78 85.45 10.77
C ALA A 187 -10.40 85.80 10.22
N GLN A 188 -9.33 85.29 10.83
CA GLN A 188 -7.94 85.45 10.36
C GLN A 188 -7.59 84.51 9.19
N LEU A 189 -8.33 83.42 9.02
CA LEU A 189 -8.13 82.46 7.94
C LEU A 189 -9.07 82.77 6.78
N ASN A 190 -8.64 82.45 5.56
CA ASN A 190 -9.44 82.64 4.34
C ASN A 190 -9.91 84.10 4.11
N SER A 191 -9.10 85.08 4.55
CA SER A 191 -9.38 86.53 4.40
C SER A 191 -10.77 86.95 4.89
N GLY A 192 -11.27 86.29 5.95
CA GLY A 192 -12.61 86.54 6.51
C GLY A 192 -13.77 85.93 5.71
N ALA A 193 -13.51 85.26 4.59
CA ALA A 193 -14.54 84.58 3.81
C ALA A 193 -14.91 83.22 4.45
N GLN A 194 -16.20 82.95 4.54
CA GLN A 194 -16.71 81.68 5.07
C GLN A 194 -16.46 80.49 4.13
N GLN A 195 -16.33 80.75 2.83
CA GLN A 195 -16.17 79.74 1.79
C GLN A 195 -15.08 80.15 0.81
N ARG A 196 -14.51 79.16 0.12
CA ARG A 196 -13.58 79.39 -1.00
C ARG A 196 -14.00 78.55 -2.19
N ILE A 197 -13.80 79.09 -3.40
CA ILE A 197 -14.06 78.38 -4.65
C ILE A 197 -12.73 77.87 -5.18
N ILE A 198 -12.63 76.57 -5.40
CA ILE A 198 -11.41 75.90 -5.87
C ILE A 198 -11.65 75.45 -7.30
N ARG A 199 -10.80 75.90 -8.22
CA ARG A 199 -10.77 75.40 -9.60
C ARG A 199 -9.88 74.16 -9.66
N MET A 200 -10.47 72.99 -9.81
CA MET A 200 -9.78 71.73 -10.01
C MET A 200 -9.52 71.52 -11.50
N VAL A 201 -8.26 71.29 -11.86
CA VAL A 201 -7.81 70.94 -13.21
C VAL A 201 -7.02 69.66 -13.10
N GLU A 202 -7.38 68.65 -13.90
CA GLU A 202 -6.61 67.41 -13.98
C GLU A 202 -5.25 67.69 -14.65
N VAL A 203 -4.18 67.22 -14.01
CA VAL A 203 -2.83 67.38 -14.57
C VAL A 203 -2.69 66.46 -15.77
N GLN A 204 -2.30 67.01 -16.92
CA GLN A 204 -2.07 66.23 -18.12
C GLN A 204 -0.95 65.20 -17.87
N GLN A 205 -1.29 63.91 -17.99
CA GLN A 205 -0.34 62.81 -17.81
C GLN A 205 0.49 62.60 -19.07
N ASP A 206 1.80 62.43 -18.91
CA ASP A 206 2.70 62.14 -20.02
C ASP A 206 2.50 60.67 -20.48
N PRO A 207 2.14 60.42 -21.75
CA PRO A 207 1.95 59.07 -22.28
C PRO A 207 3.23 58.22 -22.29
N MET A 208 4.42 58.84 -22.18
CA MET A 208 5.72 58.15 -22.15
C MET A 208 6.28 58.00 -20.73
N GLU A 209 5.58 58.50 -19.70
CA GLU A 209 6.04 58.36 -18.31
C GLU A 209 5.83 56.91 -17.83
N PRO A 210 6.90 56.21 -17.37
CA PRO A 210 6.75 54.87 -16.81
C PRO A 210 6.04 54.90 -15.44
N PRO A 211 5.53 53.75 -14.95
CA PRO A 211 4.90 53.67 -13.63
C PRO A 211 5.79 54.21 -12.50
N ARG A 212 5.32 55.24 -11.78
CA ARG A 212 6.11 55.98 -10.76
C ARG A 212 6.45 55.17 -9.51
N PHE A 213 5.59 54.21 -9.12
CA PHE A 213 5.72 53.47 -7.85
C PHE A 213 5.78 51.97 -8.04
N LYS A 214 6.48 51.29 -7.14
CA LYS A 214 6.57 49.83 -7.08
C LYS A 214 5.31 49.24 -6.44
N ILE A 215 4.46 48.56 -7.22
CA ILE A 215 3.19 47.97 -6.77
C ILE A 215 3.36 46.53 -6.23
N ASN A 216 4.55 45.95 -6.34
CA ASN A 216 4.84 44.55 -5.99
C ASN A 216 5.02 44.28 -4.49
N GLN A 217 4.73 45.25 -3.61
CA GLN A 217 4.81 45.07 -2.16
C GLN A 217 3.67 44.15 -1.68
N LYS A 218 4.02 42.91 -1.29
CA LYS A 218 3.06 41.93 -0.77
C LYS A 218 2.84 42.17 0.72
N ILE A 219 1.60 42.47 1.10
CA ILE A 219 1.17 42.63 2.49
C ILE A 219 0.56 41.30 2.95
N PRO A 220 0.84 40.81 4.18
CA PRO A 220 0.20 39.60 4.69
C PRO A 220 -1.32 39.78 4.76
N ARG A 221 -2.07 38.69 4.56
CA ARG A 221 -3.52 38.71 4.70
C ARG A 221 -3.90 39.06 6.14
N PRO A 222 -4.94 39.89 6.35
CA PRO A 222 -5.47 40.12 7.69
C PRO A 222 -5.91 38.78 8.31
N PRO A 223 -5.84 38.64 9.65
CA PRO A 223 -6.22 37.40 10.31
C PRO A 223 -7.68 37.06 9.98
N PRO A 224 -7.99 35.79 9.69
CA PRO A 224 -9.37 35.35 9.52
C PRO A 224 -10.14 35.48 10.83
N SER A 225 -11.46 35.48 10.76
CA SER A 225 -12.32 35.38 11.94
C SER A 225 -11.93 34.16 12.79
N PRO A 226 -11.98 34.26 14.13
CA PRO A 226 -11.59 33.17 15.01
C PRO A 226 -12.45 31.92 14.74
N PRO A 227 -11.83 30.73 14.68
CA PRO A 227 -12.57 29.49 14.44
C PRO A 227 -13.53 29.20 15.59
N ALA A 228 -14.68 28.61 15.26
CA ALA A 228 -15.69 28.25 16.25
C ALA A 228 -15.17 27.16 17.22
N PRO A 229 -15.58 27.20 18.50
CA PRO A 229 -15.21 26.17 19.46
C PRO A 229 -15.91 24.84 19.13
N VAL A 230 -15.11 23.79 18.92
CA VAL A 230 -15.58 22.40 18.76
C VAL A 230 -15.55 21.66 20.09
N SER A 231 -16.38 20.64 20.24
CA SER A 231 -16.38 19.82 21.46
C SER A 231 -15.10 18.98 21.57
N VAL A 232 -14.64 18.70 22.79
CA VAL A 232 -13.42 17.90 23.02
C VAL A 232 -13.58 16.48 22.47
N LYS A 233 -14.79 15.91 22.55
CA LYS A 233 -15.09 14.57 22.03
C LYS A 233 -14.97 14.51 20.51
N GLU A 234 -15.56 15.48 19.82
CA GLU A 234 -15.45 15.61 18.37
C GLU A 234 -14.00 15.83 17.95
N GLN A 235 -13.24 16.67 18.66
CA GLN A 235 -11.83 16.88 18.40
C GLN A 235 -11.00 15.58 18.50
N GLN A 236 -11.36 14.67 19.39
CA GLN A 236 -10.71 13.37 19.54
C GLN A 236 -11.11 12.38 18.44
N GLU A 237 -12.39 12.33 18.08
CA GLU A 237 -12.89 11.47 16.98
C GLU A 237 -12.26 11.88 15.64
N TRP A 238 -12.01 13.16 15.43
CA TRP A 238 -11.34 13.68 14.23
C TRP A 238 -9.80 13.69 14.32
N LYS A 239 -9.20 13.06 15.34
CA LYS A 239 -7.75 12.95 15.44
C LYS A 239 -7.22 11.93 14.43
N ILE A 240 -6.76 12.42 13.29
CA ILE A 240 -6.17 11.60 12.22
C ILE A 240 -4.85 10.98 12.71
N PRO A 241 -4.71 9.64 12.73
CA PRO A 241 -3.44 8.98 13.07
C PRO A 241 -2.31 9.36 12.10
N PRO A 242 -1.04 9.35 12.55
CA PRO A 242 0.08 9.66 11.67
C PRO A 242 0.19 8.64 10.53
N CYS A 243 0.42 9.13 9.31
CA CYS A 243 0.63 8.27 8.15
C CYS A 243 2.05 7.66 8.19
N ILE A 244 2.13 6.41 8.64
CA ILE A 244 3.36 5.61 8.59
C ILE A 244 3.31 4.81 7.29
N SER A 245 4.01 5.30 6.27
CA SER A 245 3.99 4.64 4.97
C SER A 245 5.05 3.55 4.87
N ASN A 246 4.71 2.45 4.18
CA ASN A 246 5.64 1.36 3.88
C ASN A 246 6.62 1.69 2.73
N TRP A 247 6.42 2.82 2.03
CA TRP A 247 7.22 3.21 0.85
C TRP A 247 8.08 4.47 1.06
N LYS A 248 7.57 5.48 1.75
CA LYS A 248 8.19 6.80 1.85
C LYS A 248 8.44 7.20 3.30
N ASN A 249 9.70 7.54 3.59
CA ASN A 249 10.13 8.08 4.86
C ASN A 249 11.03 9.29 4.60
N ALA A 250 10.43 10.42 4.23
CA ALA A 250 11.17 11.61 3.77
C ALA A 250 12.12 12.19 4.84
N LYS A 251 11.77 12.04 6.12
CA LYS A 251 12.57 12.51 7.25
C LYS A 251 13.46 11.42 7.86
N GLY A 252 13.46 10.21 7.30
CA GLY A 252 14.31 9.10 7.76
C GLY A 252 14.03 8.61 9.19
N PHE A 253 12.80 8.76 9.70
CA PHE A 253 12.48 8.33 11.07
C PHE A 253 12.63 6.81 11.26
N THR A 254 13.27 6.40 12.36
CA THR A 254 13.30 4.99 12.79
C THR A 254 11.96 4.65 13.45
N VAL A 255 11.07 4.01 12.69
CA VAL A 255 9.75 3.59 13.17
C VAL A 255 9.80 2.13 13.62
N PRO A 256 9.32 1.80 14.83
CA PRO A 256 9.29 0.42 15.30
C PRO A 256 8.37 -0.45 14.42
N LEU A 257 8.66 -1.76 14.39
CA LEU A 257 8.01 -2.70 13.46
C LEU A 257 6.50 -2.81 13.67
N ASP A 258 6.04 -2.74 14.92
CA ASP A 258 4.62 -2.77 15.27
C ASP A 258 3.86 -1.59 14.63
N LYS A 259 4.40 -0.37 14.68
CA LYS A 259 3.76 0.81 14.08
C LYS A 259 3.88 0.85 12.56
N ARG A 260 4.93 0.24 11.99
CA ARG A 260 5.08 0.09 10.54
C ARG A 260 4.06 -0.90 9.95
N LEU A 261 3.78 -1.98 10.69
CA LEU A 261 2.80 -3.00 10.31
C LEU A 261 1.37 -2.68 10.77
N ALA A 262 1.18 -1.74 11.70
CA ALA A 262 -0.13 -1.42 12.27
C ALA A 262 -1.18 -0.97 11.25
N ALA A 263 -0.76 -0.25 10.20
CA ALA A 263 -1.65 0.19 9.13
C ALA A 263 -1.88 -0.89 8.04
N ASP A 264 -1.11 -1.98 8.11
CA ASP A 264 -1.19 -3.08 7.15
C ASP A 264 -2.34 -4.01 7.58
N GLY A 265 -3.55 -3.71 7.11
CA GLY A 265 -4.79 -4.42 7.43
C GLY A 265 -4.82 -5.92 7.10
N ARG A 266 -3.70 -6.52 6.69
CA ARG A 266 -3.53 -7.97 6.48
C ARG A 266 -3.88 -8.79 7.72
N GLY A 267 -3.63 -8.26 8.92
CA GLY A 267 -4.03 -8.92 10.17
C GLY A 267 -5.54 -8.96 10.42
N LEU A 268 -6.31 -8.11 9.74
CA LEU A 268 -7.78 -8.10 9.79
C LEU A 268 -8.40 -8.99 8.71
N GLN A 269 -7.63 -9.39 7.69
CA GLN A 269 -8.08 -10.28 6.63
C GLN A 269 -7.96 -11.74 7.07
N GLN A 270 -9.06 -12.31 7.56
CA GLN A 270 -9.13 -13.73 7.83
C GLN A 270 -9.23 -14.50 6.50
N VAL A 271 -8.29 -15.42 6.26
CA VAL A 271 -8.31 -16.30 5.09
C VAL A 271 -9.37 -17.38 5.32
N HIS A 272 -10.49 -17.31 4.60
CA HIS A 272 -11.55 -18.29 4.64
C HIS A 272 -11.35 -19.30 3.50
N ILE A 273 -11.30 -20.60 3.80
CA ILE A 273 -11.20 -21.66 2.80
C ILE A 273 -12.56 -22.36 2.70
N ASN A 274 -13.02 -22.58 1.46
CA ASN A 274 -14.32 -23.21 1.20
C ASN A 274 -14.25 -24.74 1.40
N GLU A 275 -15.24 -25.34 2.07
CA GLU A 275 -15.37 -26.79 2.28
C GLU A 275 -15.47 -27.59 0.97
N ASN A 276 -15.86 -26.95 -0.13
CA ASN A 276 -15.89 -27.58 -1.45
C ASN A 276 -14.51 -28.06 -1.90
N PHE A 277 -13.41 -27.46 -1.42
CA PHE A 277 -12.06 -27.96 -1.69
C PHE A 277 -11.83 -29.34 -1.07
N ALA A 278 -12.37 -29.60 0.12
CA ALA A 278 -12.30 -30.92 0.75
C ALA A 278 -13.14 -31.94 -0.04
N LYS A 279 -14.39 -31.59 -0.39
CA LYS A 279 -15.26 -32.46 -1.21
C LYS A 279 -14.64 -32.80 -2.56
N LEU A 280 -13.99 -31.84 -3.21
CA LEU A 280 -13.28 -32.04 -4.47
C LEU A 280 -12.06 -32.95 -4.29
N ALA A 281 -11.26 -32.73 -3.26
CA ALA A 281 -10.09 -33.56 -2.97
C ALA A 281 -10.50 -35.02 -2.68
N GLU A 282 -11.55 -35.22 -1.90
CA GLU A 282 -12.10 -36.56 -1.62
C GLU A 282 -12.65 -37.22 -2.87
N ALA A 283 -13.40 -36.49 -3.70
CA ALA A 283 -13.94 -37.02 -4.96
C ALA A 283 -12.82 -37.45 -5.92
N LEU A 284 -11.76 -36.64 -6.04
CA LEU A 284 -10.59 -36.99 -6.86
C LEU A 284 -9.83 -38.20 -6.32
N TYR A 285 -9.68 -38.30 -4.99
CA TYR A 285 -9.05 -39.46 -4.36
C TYR A 285 -9.84 -40.76 -4.60
N ILE A 286 -11.18 -40.69 -4.49
CA ILE A 286 -12.06 -41.83 -4.80
C ILE A 286 -11.98 -42.19 -6.29
N ALA A 287 -11.95 -41.19 -7.17
CA ALA A 287 -11.83 -41.40 -8.61
C ALA A 287 -10.51 -42.08 -8.99
N ASP A 288 -9.38 -41.64 -8.42
CA ASP A 288 -8.06 -42.26 -8.66
C ASP A 288 -8.04 -43.73 -8.21
N ARG A 289 -8.57 -44.02 -7.02
CA ARG A 289 -8.68 -45.41 -6.52
C ARG A 289 -9.50 -46.27 -7.48
N LYS A 290 -10.64 -45.78 -7.94
CA LYS A 290 -11.51 -46.51 -8.87
C LYS A 290 -10.88 -46.68 -10.25
N ALA A 291 -10.14 -45.68 -10.73
CA ALA A 291 -9.40 -45.78 -11.99
C ALA A 291 -8.31 -46.85 -11.91
N ARG A 292 -7.55 -46.92 -10.81
CA ARG A 292 -6.52 -47.95 -10.57
C ARG A 292 -7.13 -49.35 -10.51
N GLU A 293 -8.21 -49.53 -9.75
CA GLU A 293 -8.97 -50.79 -9.69
C GLU A 293 -9.42 -51.24 -11.10
N ALA A 294 -9.96 -50.32 -11.91
CA ALA A 294 -10.43 -50.61 -13.27
C ALA A 294 -9.28 -50.94 -14.25
N VAL A 295 -8.11 -50.31 -14.09
CA VAL A 295 -6.91 -50.61 -14.88
C VAL A 295 -6.34 -51.98 -14.50
N GLU A 296 -6.26 -52.28 -13.20
CA GLU A 296 -5.77 -53.57 -12.71
C GLU A 296 -6.68 -54.72 -13.18
N MET A 297 -8.00 -54.56 -13.07
CA MET A 297 -8.96 -55.55 -13.54
C MET A 297 -8.85 -55.78 -15.05
N ARG A 298 -8.67 -54.72 -15.85
CA ARG A 298 -8.43 -54.85 -17.30
C ARG A 298 -7.13 -55.57 -17.60
N ALA A 299 -6.03 -55.21 -16.94
CA ALA A 299 -4.75 -55.86 -17.12
C ALA A 299 -4.80 -57.36 -16.74
N GLN A 300 -5.54 -57.72 -15.70
CA GLN A 300 -5.76 -59.12 -15.33
C GLN A 300 -6.58 -59.89 -16.38
N LEU A 301 -7.63 -59.27 -16.93
CA LEU A 301 -8.42 -59.87 -18.01
C LEU A 301 -7.64 -60.04 -19.30
N GLU A 302 -6.87 -59.03 -19.71
CA GLU A 302 -5.98 -59.11 -20.88
C GLU A 302 -4.93 -60.21 -20.70
N ARG A 303 -4.34 -60.34 -19.51
CA ARG A 303 -3.43 -61.46 -19.20
C ARG A 303 -4.12 -62.82 -19.32
N LYS A 304 -5.35 -62.96 -18.83
CA LYS A 304 -6.13 -64.22 -18.96
C LYS A 304 -6.47 -64.53 -20.42
N LEU A 305 -6.86 -63.53 -21.21
CA LEU A 305 -7.11 -63.70 -22.65
C LEU A 305 -5.83 -64.08 -23.39
N ALA A 306 -4.71 -63.43 -23.09
CA ALA A 306 -3.42 -63.77 -23.68
C ALA A 306 -2.92 -65.17 -23.29
N GLN A 307 -3.20 -65.64 -22.07
CA GLN A 307 -2.94 -67.01 -21.66
C GLN A 307 -3.80 -68.01 -22.44
N LYS A 308 -5.10 -67.74 -22.57
CA LYS A 308 -6.01 -68.59 -23.34
C LYS A 308 -5.65 -68.63 -24.82
N GLU A 309 -5.29 -67.50 -25.42
CA GLU A 309 -4.83 -67.45 -26.81
C GLU A 309 -3.50 -68.20 -27.02
N LYS A 310 -2.61 -68.21 -26.01
CA LYS A 310 -1.39 -69.03 -26.04
C LYS A 310 -1.73 -70.53 -25.96
N GLU A 311 -2.66 -70.91 -25.11
CA GLU A 311 -3.15 -72.29 -24.98
C GLU A 311 -3.80 -72.78 -26.29
N ASP A 312 -4.69 -71.99 -26.89
CA ASP A 312 -5.31 -72.28 -28.19
C ASP A 312 -4.25 -72.43 -29.31
N LYS A 313 -3.20 -71.60 -29.29
CA LYS A 313 -2.07 -71.71 -30.23
C LYS A 313 -1.27 -72.99 -29.99
N GLU A 314 -1.02 -73.36 -28.75
CA GLU A 314 -0.32 -74.60 -28.41
C GLU A 314 -1.12 -75.83 -28.85
N GLU A 315 -2.44 -75.84 -28.63
CA GLU A 315 -3.33 -76.90 -29.12
C GLU A 315 -3.34 -76.98 -30.65
N ARG A 316 -3.41 -75.83 -31.34
CA ARG A 316 -3.35 -75.79 -32.81
C ARG A 316 -2.02 -76.30 -33.35
N MET A 317 -0.91 -75.97 -32.69
CA MET A 317 0.41 -76.50 -33.04
C MET A 317 0.50 -78.00 -32.77
N ARG A 318 -0.13 -78.49 -31.68
CA ARG A 318 -0.23 -79.91 -31.36
C ARG A 318 -1.03 -80.69 -32.40
N GLN A 319 -2.16 -80.14 -32.86
CA GLN A 319 -2.97 -80.74 -33.93
C GLN A 319 -2.24 -80.74 -35.27
N MET A 320 -1.55 -79.65 -35.65
CA MET A 320 -0.70 -79.63 -36.85
C MET A 320 0.44 -80.64 -36.77
N ALA A 321 1.08 -80.79 -35.59
CA ALA A 321 2.11 -81.80 -35.39
C ALA A 321 1.57 -83.23 -35.48
N GLN A 322 0.34 -83.49 -35.01
CA GLN A 322 -0.34 -84.78 -35.17
C GLN A 322 -0.67 -85.05 -36.64
N LYS A 323 -1.24 -84.06 -37.35
CA LYS A 323 -1.57 -84.19 -38.78
C LYS A 323 -0.32 -84.40 -39.64
N ALA A 324 0.78 -83.71 -39.36
CA ALA A 324 2.07 -83.92 -40.04
C ALA A 324 2.65 -85.32 -39.77
N ARG A 325 2.40 -85.90 -38.59
CA ARG A 325 2.77 -87.30 -38.29
C ARG A 325 1.88 -88.29 -39.04
N GLU A 326 0.59 -88.02 -39.17
CA GLU A 326 -0.36 -88.84 -39.92
C GLU A 326 -0.08 -88.82 -41.43
N GLU A 327 0.22 -87.65 -42.01
CA GLU A 327 0.62 -87.54 -43.44
C GLU A 327 1.94 -88.26 -43.72
N ARG A 328 2.91 -88.20 -42.79
CA ARG A 328 4.15 -88.99 -42.86
C ARG A 328 3.90 -90.50 -42.73
N ALA A 329 2.88 -90.92 -41.99
CA ALA A 329 2.45 -92.31 -41.90
C ALA A 329 1.66 -92.76 -43.15
N GLY A 330 0.94 -91.86 -43.81
CA GLY A 330 0.15 -92.11 -45.03
C GLY A 330 1.00 -92.38 -46.27
N MET A 331 2.15 -91.72 -46.42
CA MET A 331 3.12 -91.96 -47.52
C MET A 331 3.95 -93.25 -47.35
N ARG A 332 3.71 -94.03 -46.29
CA ARG A 332 4.46 -95.26 -45.93
C ARG A 332 3.64 -96.55 -46.13
N LYS A 333 2.63 -96.56 -47.01
CA LYS A 333 1.73 -97.72 -47.20
C LYS A 333 1.94 -98.54 -48.48
N GLU A 334 2.81 -98.12 -49.41
CA GLU A 334 2.98 -98.85 -50.70
C GLU A 334 4.40 -99.37 -50.98
N LYS A 335 5.37 -99.16 -50.09
CA LYS A 335 6.76 -99.62 -50.30
C LYS A 335 7.49 -99.94 -48.99
N LYS A 336 7.06 -100.98 -48.25
CA LYS A 336 7.87 -101.55 -47.14
C LYS A 336 7.53 -103.02 -46.84
N ARG A 337 7.64 -103.88 -47.85
CA ARG A 337 7.69 -105.35 -47.66
C ARG A 337 9.13 -105.90 -47.68
N SER A 338 10.15 -105.03 -47.62
CA SER A 338 11.56 -105.41 -47.81
C SER A 338 12.58 -104.56 -47.04
N GLU A 339 12.25 -104.03 -45.85
CA GLU A 339 13.21 -103.29 -44.99
C GLU A 339 12.92 -103.55 -43.51
N ILE A 340 12.97 -104.83 -43.10
CA ILE A 340 12.84 -105.27 -41.70
C ILE A 340 14.23 -105.44 -41.04
N ASP A 341 15.32 -105.49 -41.81
CA ASP A 341 16.67 -105.76 -41.28
C ASP A 341 17.50 -104.52 -40.90
N GLU A 342 17.17 -103.32 -41.39
CA GLU A 342 17.93 -102.10 -41.05
C GLU A 342 17.42 -101.38 -39.79
N ASP A 343 16.11 -101.44 -39.51
CA ASP A 343 15.47 -100.82 -38.33
C ASP A 343 15.88 -101.50 -36.99
N VAL A 344 16.39 -102.74 -37.03
CA VAL A 344 16.93 -103.44 -35.84
C VAL A 344 18.37 -102.97 -35.55
N LYS A 345 19.15 -102.70 -36.60
CA LYS A 345 20.56 -102.28 -36.50
C LYS A 345 20.69 -100.81 -36.07
N GLU A 346 19.79 -99.93 -36.51
CA GLU A 346 19.72 -98.54 -36.04
C GLU A 346 19.22 -98.42 -34.59
N ARG A 347 18.34 -99.32 -34.15
CA ARG A 347 17.84 -99.34 -32.76
C ARG A 347 18.91 -99.77 -31.76
N ASP A 348 19.77 -100.71 -32.14
CA ASP A 348 20.91 -101.12 -31.30
C ASP A 348 22.07 -100.10 -31.35
N ALA A 349 22.28 -99.42 -32.47
CA ALA A 349 23.20 -98.28 -32.55
C ALA A 349 22.75 -97.11 -31.65
N LEU A 350 21.46 -96.76 -31.64
CA LEU A 350 20.90 -95.73 -30.75
C LEU A 350 20.98 -96.08 -29.26
N ARG A 351 20.88 -97.38 -28.90
CA ARG A 351 21.08 -97.84 -27.51
C ARG A 351 22.54 -97.75 -27.11
N HIS A 352 23.45 -98.14 -28.00
CA HIS A 352 24.89 -98.06 -27.78
C HIS A 352 25.37 -96.59 -27.70
N ASP A 353 24.87 -95.71 -28.56
CA ASP A 353 25.18 -94.27 -28.55
C ASP A 353 24.63 -93.58 -27.31
N LYS A 354 23.40 -93.86 -26.86
CA LYS A 354 22.88 -93.35 -25.57
C LYS A 354 23.68 -93.83 -24.37
N GLN A 355 24.32 -95.00 -24.46
CA GLN A 355 25.14 -95.55 -23.38
C GLN A 355 26.56 -94.96 -23.41
N MET A 356 27.10 -94.69 -24.60
CA MET A 356 28.35 -93.96 -24.80
C MET A 356 28.21 -92.47 -24.46
N GLU A 357 27.08 -91.84 -24.75
CA GLU A 357 26.75 -90.46 -24.40
C GLU A 357 26.59 -90.31 -22.89
N ARG A 358 25.84 -91.19 -22.20
CA ARG A 358 25.81 -91.21 -20.73
C ARG A 358 27.18 -91.48 -20.11
N ARG A 359 28.04 -92.27 -20.76
CA ARG A 359 29.44 -92.45 -20.34
C ARG A 359 30.30 -91.20 -20.60
N ARG A 360 30.11 -90.51 -21.72
CA ARG A 360 30.80 -89.25 -22.06
C ARG A 360 30.35 -88.11 -21.16
N GLU A 361 29.06 -88.03 -20.85
CA GLU A 361 28.44 -87.03 -19.99
C GLU A 361 28.79 -87.28 -18.52
N ARG A 362 28.82 -88.56 -18.07
CA ARG A 362 29.35 -88.92 -16.75
C ARG A 362 30.87 -88.73 -16.65
N ASN A 363 31.62 -88.89 -17.74
CA ASN A 363 33.05 -88.55 -17.78
C ASN A 363 33.28 -87.04 -17.86
N ILE A 364 32.48 -86.27 -18.59
CA ILE A 364 32.59 -84.79 -18.66
C ILE A 364 32.17 -84.15 -17.34
N ALA A 365 31.14 -84.69 -16.67
CA ALA A 365 30.75 -84.30 -15.32
C ALA A 365 31.75 -84.73 -14.23
N ARG A 366 32.66 -85.67 -14.53
CA ARG A 366 33.65 -86.20 -13.57
C ARG A 366 35.11 -85.86 -13.91
N ALA A 367 35.42 -85.33 -15.10
CA ALA A 367 36.78 -85.14 -15.60
C ALA A 367 37.31 -83.70 -15.56
N ALA A 368 36.52 -82.68 -15.19
CA ALA A 368 37.02 -81.37 -14.72
C ALA A 368 35.87 -80.38 -14.45
N PRO A 369 35.45 -80.14 -13.19
CA PRO A 369 34.50 -79.06 -12.88
C PRO A 369 35.04 -77.66 -13.23
N ASP A 370 36.36 -77.47 -13.32
CA ASP A 370 36.99 -76.16 -13.55
C ASP A 370 36.88 -75.64 -14.99
N LYS A 371 36.75 -76.53 -15.99
CA LYS A 371 36.71 -76.11 -17.41
C LYS A 371 35.31 -75.64 -17.85
N GLN A 372 34.24 -76.16 -17.25
CA GLN A 372 32.88 -75.64 -17.47
C GLN A 372 32.67 -74.27 -16.80
N ALA A 373 33.25 -74.05 -15.61
CA ALA A 373 33.18 -72.77 -14.92
C ALA A 373 33.94 -71.65 -15.68
N LYS A 374 35.05 -71.99 -16.37
CA LYS A 374 35.76 -71.05 -17.27
C LYS A 374 34.95 -70.73 -18.51
N LEU A 375 34.37 -71.73 -19.18
CA LEU A 375 33.59 -71.51 -20.41
C LEU A 375 32.34 -70.64 -20.18
N ARG A 376 31.69 -70.77 -19.01
CA ARG A 376 30.55 -69.90 -18.64
C ARG A 376 30.99 -68.49 -18.20
N ARG A 377 32.10 -68.36 -17.46
CA ARG A 377 32.67 -67.04 -17.15
C ARG A 377 33.11 -66.25 -18.38
N ASP A 378 33.67 -66.91 -19.40
CA ASP A 378 34.15 -66.21 -20.60
C ASP A 378 32.98 -65.66 -21.45
N VAL A 379 31.79 -66.28 -21.37
CA VAL A 379 30.56 -65.80 -22.01
C VAL A 379 30.00 -64.57 -21.29
N ASP A 380 30.05 -64.54 -19.95
CA ASP A 380 29.49 -63.48 -19.10
C ASP A 380 30.47 -62.31 -18.79
N ARG A 381 31.71 -62.33 -19.30
CA ARG A 381 32.64 -61.19 -19.13
C ARG A 381 32.21 -59.96 -19.92
N ASP A 382 32.20 -58.81 -19.23
CA ASP A 382 31.94 -57.49 -19.78
C ASP A 382 32.97 -57.11 -20.86
N ILE A 383 32.53 -56.29 -21.82
CA ILE A 383 33.28 -55.96 -23.04
C ILE A 383 34.61 -55.25 -22.72
N SER A 384 34.65 -54.44 -21.66
CA SER A 384 35.87 -53.78 -21.17
C SER A 384 36.91 -54.76 -20.60
N GLU A 385 36.47 -55.85 -19.96
CA GLU A 385 37.36 -56.87 -19.40
C GLU A 385 37.91 -57.82 -20.47
N LYS A 386 37.14 -58.07 -21.55
CA LYS A 386 37.62 -58.80 -22.72
C LYS A 386 38.72 -58.06 -23.48
N ILE A 387 38.63 -56.72 -23.54
CA ILE A 387 39.65 -55.85 -24.15
C ILE A 387 40.93 -55.82 -23.30
N ALA A 388 40.82 -55.73 -21.97
CA ALA A 388 41.98 -55.73 -21.07
C ALA A 388 42.72 -57.08 -21.00
N LEU A 389 42.04 -58.20 -21.29
CA LEU A 389 42.61 -59.56 -21.33
C LEU A 389 43.02 -60.03 -22.73
N GLY A 390 42.86 -59.20 -23.78
CA GLY A 390 43.27 -59.53 -25.15
C GLY A 390 42.53 -60.71 -25.78
N LEU A 391 41.35 -61.10 -25.26
CA LEU A 391 40.53 -62.13 -25.89
C LEU A 391 39.81 -61.57 -27.13
N PRO A 392 39.85 -62.26 -28.29
CA PRO A 392 39.18 -61.78 -29.50
C PRO A 392 37.66 -61.77 -29.32
N ASP A 393 37.03 -60.62 -29.58
CA ASP A 393 35.58 -60.46 -29.51
C ASP A 393 34.91 -61.24 -30.67
N ALA A 394 34.21 -62.32 -30.34
CA ALA A 394 33.55 -63.21 -31.30
C ALA A 394 32.09 -62.81 -31.55
N ARG A 395 31.78 -61.51 -31.55
CA ARG A 395 30.46 -60.99 -31.93
C ARG A 395 30.52 -60.38 -33.33
N ILE A 396 30.01 -61.17 -34.28
CA ILE A 396 29.20 -60.76 -35.44
C ILE A 396 29.86 -59.71 -36.35
N ARG A 397 30.49 -60.21 -37.41
CA ARG A 397 30.79 -59.41 -38.62
C ARG A 397 29.48 -59.10 -39.36
N THR A 398 28.89 -57.93 -39.12
CA THR A 398 27.86 -57.34 -40.01
C THR A 398 28.54 -56.42 -41.01
N ASN A 399 28.27 -56.66 -42.29
CA ASN A 399 29.01 -56.17 -43.45
C ASN A 399 28.47 -54.80 -43.95
N GLU A 400 28.49 -53.77 -43.09
CA GLU A 400 28.14 -52.39 -43.46
C GLU A 400 29.12 -51.37 -42.86
N THR A 401 29.35 -50.27 -43.59
CA THR A 401 30.37 -49.25 -43.34
C THR A 401 30.35 -48.70 -41.92
N GLN A 402 31.52 -48.69 -41.26
CA GLN A 402 31.69 -48.19 -39.90
C GLN A 402 31.45 -46.68 -39.83
N PHE A 403 30.45 -46.25 -39.06
CA PHE A 403 30.25 -44.85 -38.69
C PHE A 403 30.97 -44.54 -37.37
N ASP A 404 31.63 -43.38 -37.26
CA ASP A 404 32.28 -42.94 -36.03
C ASP A 404 31.21 -42.60 -34.98
N HIS A 405 31.14 -43.42 -33.93
CA HIS A 405 30.20 -43.28 -32.82
C HIS A 405 30.31 -41.91 -32.12
N ARG A 406 31.46 -41.22 -32.21
CA ARG A 406 31.60 -39.88 -31.63
C ARG A 406 30.75 -38.86 -32.34
N LEU A 407 30.51 -39.03 -33.64
CA LEU A 407 29.75 -38.11 -34.49
C LEU A 407 28.25 -38.41 -34.49
N PHE A 408 27.84 -39.59 -34.02
CA PHE A 408 26.44 -39.97 -33.89
C PHE A 408 25.81 -39.29 -32.65
N ASN A 409 24.66 -38.62 -32.80
CA ASN A 409 23.95 -37.85 -31.77
C ASN A 409 24.56 -36.50 -31.31
N GLN A 410 25.48 -35.88 -32.06
CA GLN A 410 26.01 -34.55 -31.69
C GLN A 410 25.07 -33.38 -32.04
N SER A 411 24.21 -33.50 -33.06
CA SER A 411 23.28 -32.43 -33.47
C SER A 411 21.86 -32.68 -32.96
N LYS A 412 21.28 -31.70 -32.27
CA LYS A 412 19.86 -31.67 -31.88
C LYS A 412 18.99 -31.50 -33.14
N GLY A 413 18.66 -32.61 -33.78
CA GLY A 413 18.13 -32.65 -35.14
C GLY A 413 16.69 -32.17 -35.38
N LEU A 414 15.94 -31.67 -34.39
CA LEU A 414 14.52 -31.32 -34.57
C LEU A 414 14.02 -30.06 -33.85
N ASP A 415 14.85 -29.38 -33.06
CA ASP A 415 14.39 -28.30 -32.15
C ASP A 415 14.87 -26.90 -32.55
N ALA A 416 15.60 -26.76 -33.66
CA ALA A 416 16.21 -25.50 -34.09
C ALA A 416 15.33 -24.64 -35.03
N GLY A 417 14.08 -25.04 -35.28
CA GLY A 417 13.20 -24.40 -36.28
C GLY A 417 11.93 -23.74 -35.74
N GLY A 418 11.72 -23.69 -34.42
CA GLY A 418 10.46 -23.28 -33.81
C GLY A 418 10.53 -21.93 -33.09
N GLY A 419 10.57 -20.83 -33.84
CA GLY A 419 10.36 -19.49 -33.28
C GLY A 419 11.21 -18.40 -33.92
N LEU A 420 10.88 -18.01 -35.16
CA LEU A 420 11.30 -16.72 -35.70
C LEU A 420 10.26 -15.67 -35.25
N ASP A 421 10.37 -15.28 -33.98
CA ASP A 421 9.75 -14.06 -33.45
C ASP A 421 10.85 -13.00 -33.31
N ASP A 422 10.52 -11.74 -33.61
CA ASP A 422 11.44 -10.59 -33.61
C ASP A 422 11.98 -10.29 -32.20
N GLU A 423 11.38 -10.89 -31.16
CA GLU A 423 11.81 -10.81 -29.76
C GLU A 423 12.86 -11.88 -29.37
N THR A 424 13.10 -12.90 -30.20
CA THR A 424 14.10 -13.96 -29.93
C THR A 424 15.40 -13.76 -30.71
N TYR A 425 16.39 -13.13 -30.07
CA TYR A 425 17.69 -12.81 -30.67
C TYR A 425 18.62 -14.05 -30.78
N SER A 426 18.32 -14.96 -31.70
CA SER A 426 19.09 -16.20 -31.96
C SER A 426 19.98 -16.11 -33.21
N ALA A 427 20.70 -14.99 -33.39
CA ALA A 427 21.52 -14.75 -34.58
C ALA A 427 22.86 -15.53 -34.61
N TYR A 428 23.30 -16.10 -33.48
CA TYR A 428 24.60 -16.77 -33.35
C TYR A 428 24.51 -18.09 -32.57
N ASP A 429 25.14 -19.15 -33.09
CA ASP A 429 25.16 -20.49 -32.50
C ASP A 429 26.08 -20.62 -31.27
N LYS A 430 26.99 -19.66 -31.05
CA LYS A 430 27.99 -19.69 -29.97
C LYS A 430 28.10 -18.35 -29.27
N PRO A 431 28.22 -18.31 -27.92
CA PRO A 431 28.45 -17.07 -27.20
C PRO A 431 29.84 -16.50 -27.52
N TRP A 432 29.96 -15.17 -27.56
CA TRP A 432 31.20 -14.44 -27.88
C TRP A 432 32.39 -14.79 -26.96
N ARG A 433 32.15 -15.29 -25.74
CA ARG A 433 33.18 -15.85 -24.85
C ARG A 433 32.73 -17.17 -24.24
N ALA A 434 33.59 -18.19 -24.31
CA ALA A 434 33.40 -19.50 -23.68
C ALA A 434 33.70 -19.47 -22.16
N ALA A 435 33.19 -18.45 -21.46
CA ALA A 435 33.53 -18.19 -20.06
C ALA A 435 33.05 -19.29 -19.11
N GLU A 436 31.92 -19.97 -19.38
CA GLU A 436 31.42 -21.04 -18.50
C GLU A 436 32.25 -22.32 -18.56
N THR A 437 32.74 -22.71 -19.74
CA THR A 437 33.57 -23.93 -19.90
C THR A 437 34.99 -23.74 -19.38
N THR A 438 35.52 -22.52 -19.51
CA THR A 438 36.85 -22.16 -18.98
C THR A 438 36.81 -21.83 -17.49
N ALA A 439 35.72 -21.26 -16.95
CA ALA A 439 35.61 -20.97 -15.52
C ALA A 439 35.71 -22.22 -14.62
N GLN A 440 35.32 -23.41 -15.10
CA GLN A 440 35.48 -24.66 -14.35
C GLN A 440 36.91 -25.24 -14.36
N SER A 441 37.80 -24.71 -15.21
CA SER A 441 39.18 -25.17 -15.38
C SER A 441 40.23 -24.11 -15.03
N ILE A 442 39.85 -22.84 -14.84
CA ILE A 442 40.77 -21.75 -14.51
C ILE A 442 41.32 -21.83 -13.07
N TYR A 443 40.65 -22.49 -12.12
CA TYR A 443 41.21 -22.69 -10.78
C TYR A 443 40.72 -23.99 -10.10
N ARG A 444 41.57 -25.02 -10.09
CA ARG A 444 41.38 -26.26 -9.30
C ARG A 444 42.66 -26.53 -8.51
N PRO A 445 42.73 -26.15 -7.22
CA PRO A 445 43.90 -26.48 -6.40
C PRO A 445 43.93 -27.99 -6.13
N SER A 446 44.77 -28.74 -6.84
CA SER A 446 44.98 -30.16 -6.57
C SER A 446 46.13 -30.34 -5.61
N LYS A 447 45.84 -30.59 -4.33
CA LYS A 447 46.87 -30.97 -3.33
C LYS A 447 47.63 -32.26 -3.67
N ASN A 448 47.14 -33.05 -4.63
CA ASN A 448 47.67 -34.39 -4.91
C ASN A 448 48.56 -34.48 -6.15
N LEU A 449 48.55 -33.48 -7.04
CA LEU A 449 49.39 -33.53 -8.26
C LEU A 449 50.88 -33.26 -7.93
N ASP A 450 51.17 -32.33 -7.01
CA ASP A 450 52.56 -32.03 -6.63
C ASP A 450 53.21 -33.14 -5.79
N SER A 451 52.42 -33.87 -4.98
CA SER A 451 52.93 -34.99 -4.18
C SER A 451 53.31 -36.20 -5.03
N GLU A 452 52.63 -36.40 -6.17
CA GLU A 452 52.93 -37.50 -7.11
C GLU A 452 54.13 -37.17 -8.01
N ILE A 453 54.40 -35.88 -8.28
CA ILE A 453 55.49 -35.44 -9.18
C ILE A 453 56.81 -35.19 -8.42
N TYR A 454 56.79 -34.62 -7.21
CA TYR A 454 58.02 -34.17 -6.53
C TYR A 454 58.38 -34.90 -5.23
N GLY A 455 57.54 -35.80 -4.71
CA GLY A 455 57.86 -36.60 -3.51
C GLY A 455 58.07 -35.79 -2.21
N THR A 456 58.15 -36.49 -1.07
CA THR A 456 58.05 -35.90 0.29
C THR A 456 59.36 -35.30 0.86
N ASP A 457 60.36 -35.05 0.02
CA ASP A 457 61.72 -34.71 0.48
C ASP A 457 61.86 -33.22 0.89
N LEU A 458 61.04 -32.32 0.34
CA LEU A 458 61.03 -30.90 0.71
C LEU A 458 60.55 -30.65 2.15
N ASP A 459 59.57 -31.42 2.64
CA ASP A 459 59.07 -31.28 4.02
C ASP A 459 60.09 -31.76 5.07
N ARG A 460 61.01 -32.67 4.70
CA ARG A 460 62.11 -33.11 5.57
C ARG A 460 63.22 -32.08 5.69
N ILE A 461 63.52 -31.35 4.62
CA ILE A 461 64.56 -30.31 4.64
C ILE A 461 64.09 -29.10 5.47
N ILE A 462 62.81 -28.73 5.35
CA ILE A 462 62.18 -27.61 6.09
C ILE A 462 62.04 -27.90 7.59
N SER A 463 61.97 -29.17 8.01
CA SER A 463 61.81 -29.56 9.42
C SER A 463 63.13 -29.71 10.19
N THR A 464 64.29 -29.55 9.54
CA THR A 464 65.58 -29.54 10.25
C THR A 464 65.92 -28.14 10.75
N ASN A 465 65.90 -27.94 12.07
CA ASN A 465 66.21 -26.69 12.79
C ASN A 465 67.69 -26.25 12.70
N ARG A 466 68.33 -26.33 11.54
CA ARG A 466 69.75 -25.93 11.35
C ARG A 466 69.97 -24.43 11.17
N PHE A 467 68.91 -23.64 11.00
CA PHE A 467 69.01 -22.21 10.70
C PHE A 467 67.97 -21.36 11.46
N VAL A 468 68.09 -21.28 12.79
CA VAL A 468 67.33 -20.34 13.62
C VAL A 468 68.30 -19.34 14.26
N PRO A 469 68.22 -18.03 13.96
CA PRO A 469 68.98 -16.98 14.67
C PRO A 469 68.42 -16.74 16.08
N ASP A 470 69.28 -16.61 17.10
CA ASP A 470 68.91 -16.48 18.52
C ASP A 470 68.24 -15.13 18.92
N LYS A 471 67.92 -14.26 17.97
CA LYS A 471 67.25 -12.98 18.25
C LYS A 471 66.29 -12.58 17.13
N GLY A 472 65.03 -13.01 17.28
CA GLY A 472 63.91 -12.63 16.42
C GLY A 472 63.33 -11.26 16.78
N PHE A 473 62.82 -10.57 15.76
CA PHE A 473 62.12 -9.29 15.86
C PHE A 473 60.76 -9.49 16.55
N SER A 474 60.47 -8.74 17.61
CA SER A 474 59.22 -8.85 18.36
C SER A 474 58.01 -8.50 17.46
N GLY A 475 57.18 -9.49 17.16
CA GLY A 475 56.02 -9.36 16.27
C GLY A 475 55.91 -10.44 15.18
N ALA A 476 56.81 -11.43 15.17
CA ALA A 476 56.83 -12.51 14.19
C ALA A 476 56.57 -13.91 14.80
N ASP A 477 55.75 -13.99 15.85
CA ASP A 477 55.27 -15.27 16.36
C ASP A 477 53.93 -15.64 15.72
N ASP A 478 53.87 -16.86 15.17
CA ASP A 478 52.76 -17.55 14.50
C ASP A 478 52.49 -17.27 13.00
N ALA A 479 53.47 -17.59 12.15
CA ALA A 479 53.20 -17.90 10.75
C ALA A 479 52.76 -19.37 10.60
N SER A 480 51.48 -19.65 10.79
CA SER A 480 50.90 -20.93 10.36
C SER A 480 51.04 -21.10 8.84
N LYS A 481 51.48 -22.28 8.39
CA LYS A 481 51.61 -22.63 6.97
C LYS A 481 50.25 -22.46 6.27
N ARG A 482 50.09 -21.41 5.47
CA ARG A 482 48.86 -21.10 4.73
C ARG A 482 48.73 -21.98 3.48
N SER A 483 47.90 -23.03 3.54
CA SER A 483 47.52 -23.84 2.38
C SER A 483 45.99 -23.83 2.15
N GLY A 484 45.46 -22.68 1.77
CA GLY A 484 44.05 -22.52 1.41
C GLY A 484 43.76 -21.12 0.86
N PRO A 485 42.71 -20.95 0.04
CA PRO A 485 42.30 -19.63 -0.41
C PRO A 485 41.91 -18.76 0.81
N VAL A 486 42.23 -17.46 0.72
CA VAL A 486 42.05 -16.46 1.78
C VAL A 486 40.64 -16.52 2.36
N GLN A 487 40.53 -16.95 3.63
CA GLN A 487 39.31 -16.78 4.42
C GLN A 487 39.37 -15.41 5.10
N PHE A 488 38.30 -14.63 4.98
CA PHE A 488 38.10 -13.45 5.81
C PHE A 488 37.70 -13.91 7.20
N GLU A 489 38.47 -13.50 8.22
CA GLU A 489 38.04 -13.65 9.61
C GLU A 489 36.78 -12.80 9.81
N ARG A 490 35.66 -13.47 10.02
CA ARG A 490 34.45 -12.85 10.56
C ARG A 490 34.65 -12.78 12.06
N SER A 491 35.16 -11.66 12.55
CA SER A 491 35.22 -11.35 13.99
C SER A 491 33.81 -11.48 14.57
N GLU A 492 33.64 -12.39 15.53
CA GLU A 492 32.36 -12.74 16.15
C GLU A 492 31.85 -11.71 17.18
N GLU A 493 32.48 -10.54 17.30
CA GLU A 493 32.16 -9.57 18.36
C GLU A 493 31.24 -8.41 17.94
N ASP A 494 30.82 -8.29 16.68
CA ASP A 494 29.86 -7.26 16.25
C ASP A 494 28.77 -7.81 15.30
N ASP A 495 27.88 -8.68 15.80
CA ASP A 495 26.55 -8.91 15.16
C ASP A 495 25.46 -8.14 15.92
N PRO A 496 25.31 -6.82 15.70
CA PRO A 496 24.35 -5.98 16.40
C PRO A 496 22.89 -6.30 16.09
N PHE A 497 22.60 -7.24 15.18
CA PHE A 497 21.26 -7.62 14.76
C PHE A 497 20.89 -9.09 15.08
N GLY A 498 21.76 -9.86 15.71
CA GLY A 498 21.47 -11.24 16.17
C GLY A 498 21.05 -12.20 15.05
N LEU A 499 21.35 -11.88 13.79
CA LEU A 499 20.93 -12.66 12.62
C LEU A 499 21.70 -13.99 12.52
N GLY A 500 22.92 -14.04 13.06
CA GLY A 500 23.72 -15.27 13.15
C GLY A 500 23.07 -16.35 14.01
N GLN A 501 22.40 -15.98 15.11
CA GLN A 501 21.66 -16.93 15.96
C GLN A 501 20.34 -17.38 15.32
N LEU A 502 19.63 -16.47 14.65
CA LEU A 502 18.39 -16.79 13.92
C LEU A 502 18.63 -17.76 12.74
N LEU A 503 19.74 -17.60 12.02
CA LEU A 503 20.09 -18.51 10.92
C LEU A 503 20.59 -19.88 11.41
N ARG A 504 21.21 -19.95 12.59
CA ARG A 504 21.58 -21.22 13.23
C ARG A 504 20.36 -21.98 13.76
N SER A 505 19.38 -21.31 14.38
CA SER A 505 18.15 -21.94 14.86
C SER A 505 17.24 -22.47 13.74
N VAL A 506 17.19 -21.76 12.60
CA VAL A 506 16.48 -22.22 11.40
C VAL A 506 17.17 -23.42 10.74
N LYS A 507 18.50 -23.56 10.93
CA LYS A 507 19.28 -24.69 10.39
C LYS A 507 19.20 -25.97 11.24
N GLU A 508 18.86 -25.86 12.54
CA GLU A 508 18.71 -27.03 13.43
C GLU A 508 17.32 -27.69 13.41
N GLN A 509 16.27 -27.00 12.94
CA GLN A 509 14.95 -27.61 12.74
C GLN A 509 14.73 -28.16 11.32
N LYS A 510 15.33 -29.32 11.03
CA LYS A 510 14.70 -30.44 10.27
C LYS A 510 15.74 -31.52 9.93
N LYS A 511 15.67 -32.63 10.65
CA LYS A 511 16.12 -33.94 10.16
C LYS A 511 15.08 -34.99 10.53
N ARG A 512 14.27 -35.42 9.56
CA ARG A 512 13.76 -36.80 9.34
C ARG A 512 13.05 -36.87 7.97
N PRO A 513 12.96 -38.08 7.36
CA PRO A 513 13.43 -38.30 5.99
C PRO A 513 12.34 -38.27 4.91
N ALA A 514 12.82 -38.35 3.68
CA ALA A 514 12.16 -38.15 2.41
C ALA A 514 11.25 -39.29 1.93
N ASP A 515 10.20 -38.91 1.20
CA ASP A 515 9.59 -39.56 0.02
C ASP A 515 8.66 -38.49 -0.58
N GLY A 516 8.58 -38.11 -1.86
CA GLY A 516 8.95 -38.79 -3.10
C GLY A 516 7.74 -38.86 -4.03
N SER A 517 7.25 -37.74 -4.60
CA SER A 517 6.55 -37.70 -5.91
C SER A 517 5.98 -36.31 -6.25
N ASP A 518 6.68 -35.64 -7.18
CA ASP A 518 6.20 -35.13 -8.48
C ASP A 518 4.87 -34.37 -8.67
N SER A 519 5.02 -33.26 -9.41
CA SER A 519 4.11 -32.60 -10.36
C SER A 519 2.85 -31.87 -9.88
N GLY A 520 2.99 -30.55 -9.72
CA GLY A 520 1.90 -29.57 -9.78
C GLY A 520 2.12 -28.62 -10.96
N SER A 521 1.34 -28.84 -12.02
CA SER A 521 1.14 -28.00 -13.20
C SER A 521 0.98 -26.50 -12.90
N ASN A 522 1.39 -25.62 -13.83
CA ASN A 522 0.51 -24.51 -14.15
C ASN A 522 0.61 -23.96 -15.59
N SER A 523 -0.57 -23.94 -16.22
CA SER A 523 -1.13 -22.92 -17.11
C SER A 523 -0.29 -22.31 -18.24
N LYS A 524 -0.78 -22.48 -19.48
CA LYS A 524 -1.52 -21.41 -20.21
C LYS A 524 -2.04 -21.93 -21.55
N ARG A 525 -3.35 -21.81 -21.78
CA ARG A 525 -3.87 -21.38 -23.09
C ARG A 525 -5.28 -20.82 -22.98
N GLN A 526 -5.43 -19.64 -23.58
CA GLN A 526 -6.69 -19.03 -23.97
C GLN A 526 -7.44 -19.92 -24.97
N LYS A 527 -8.75 -20.07 -24.77
CA LYS A 527 -9.79 -19.46 -25.61
C LYS A 527 -11.12 -19.47 -24.87
#